data_AF-A0A2S6C3U0-F1
#
_entry.id   AF-A0A2S6C3U0-F1
#
_cell.length_a   1.000
_cell.length_b   1.000
_cell.length_c   1.000
_cell.angle_alpha   90.00
_cell.angle_beta   90.00
_cell.angle_gamma   90.00
#
_symmetry.space_group_name_H-M   'P 1'
#
loop_
_entity.id
_entity.type
_entity.pdbx_description
1 polymer ?
#
loop_
_entity_poly.entity_id
_entity_poly.type
_entity_poly.pdbx_seq_one_letter_code
_entity_poly.pdbx_strand_id
1 'polypeptide(L)'
;MYLDIDTPIGEGFDSPEDLRAAIAEISKHTEGRGEQLNWANHLKLLTADLSVEASAEESASDRTEDDSEDADDDDAELSEAGSVAPSDDEEDDCSCNDANVRNFSHNDRQLRLTTESETPDCCHYIAVSDCWTSTGRAPHAGEPFTLHTNHDPPRPPSCPSSLLDRVIQTASGKQVSLIWIDQECIDQSDPQDKNVGIQSMNLVYQRASYGLAVLEATITDQRHLTALSELLENNVEMDDREMIRDVCEALKIVMSDQWFERAWYLQESVSGNRQMRLVVRCSEDLEVPDLLGSAVTGCFEMGLSELHHTIVSSLGLHLDQV
;
A
#
# COMPACT_ATOMS: atom_id res chain seq x y z
N MET A 1 18.08 14.08 20.98
CA MET A 1 18.65 12.75 21.26
C MET A 1 18.91 12.10 19.91
N TYR A 2 20.16 11.76 19.58
CA TYR A 2 20.46 10.99 18.37
C TYR A 2 20.14 9.54 18.70
N LEU A 3 19.01 9.03 18.22
CA LEU A 3 18.73 7.60 18.25
C LEU A 3 19.56 7.00 17.13
N ASP A 4 20.58 6.22 17.51
CA ASP A 4 21.35 5.42 16.58
C ASP A 4 20.47 4.25 16.16
N ILE A 5 19.82 4.39 14.99
CA ILE A 5 18.87 3.42 14.44
C ILE A 5 19.54 2.10 14.02
N ASP A 6 20.87 2.06 14.00
CA ASP A 6 21.66 0.89 13.59
C ASP A 6 22.00 -0.01 14.80
N THR A 7 21.65 0.38 16.03
CA THR A 7 21.90 -0.42 17.24
C THR A 7 20.61 -1.07 17.75
N PRO A 8 20.57 -2.40 17.97
CA PRO A 8 19.41 -3.08 18.54
C PRO A 8 18.96 -2.46 19.87
N ILE A 9 17.63 -2.34 20.07
CA ILE A 9 17.04 -1.86 21.32
C ILE A 9 17.49 -2.77 22.47
N GLY A 10 18.40 -2.26 23.31
CA GLY A 10 18.95 -2.98 24.46
C GLY A 10 20.48 -3.03 24.51
N GLU A 11 21.18 -3.02 23.37
CA GLU A 11 22.65 -3.12 23.34
C GLU A 11 23.38 -1.86 23.86
N GLY A 12 22.67 -0.73 23.97
CA GLY A 12 23.20 0.53 24.50
C GLY A 12 22.86 0.82 25.97
N PHE A 13 22.23 -0.10 26.70
CA PHE A 13 21.78 0.15 28.08
C PHE A 13 22.46 -0.81 29.06
N ASP A 14 23.35 -0.27 29.89
CA ASP A 14 24.08 -1.03 30.91
C ASP A 14 23.17 -1.55 32.04
N SER A 15 21.97 -0.96 32.21
CA SER A 15 21.00 -1.37 33.22
C SER A 15 19.54 -1.12 32.82
N PRO A 16 18.58 -1.82 33.45
CA PRO A 16 17.13 -1.54 33.29
C PRO A 16 16.73 -0.13 33.72
N GLU A 17 17.52 0.53 34.56
CA GLU A 17 17.28 1.91 35.00
C GLU A 17 17.62 2.91 33.91
N ASP A 18 18.70 2.66 33.16
CA ASP A 18 19.10 3.47 31.99
C ASP A 18 18.07 3.37 30.86
N LEU A 19 17.57 2.17 30.60
CA LEU A 19 16.47 1.97 29.66
C LEU A 19 15.20 2.72 30.10
N ARG A 20 14.82 2.66 31.38
CA ARG A 20 13.68 3.42 31.91
C ARG A 20 13.88 4.92 31.82
N ALA A 21 15.09 5.41 32.09
CA ALA A 21 15.41 6.83 31.97
C ALA A 21 15.33 7.28 30.50
N ALA A 22 15.84 6.48 29.56
CA ALA A 22 15.73 6.76 28.13
C ALA A 22 14.27 6.73 27.66
N ILE A 23 13.47 5.73 28.06
CA ILE A 23 12.03 5.68 27.77
C ILE A 23 11.30 6.88 28.38
N ALA A 24 11.63 7.27 29.61
CA ALA A 24 11.05 8.45 30.26
C ALA A 24 11.41 9.74 29.51
N GLU A 25 12.63 9.85 28.97
CA GLU A 25 13.03 10.98 28.14
C GLU A 25 12.28 11.00 26.80
N ILE A 26 12.12 9.84 26.15
CA ILE A 26 11.31 9.70 24.93
C ILE A 26 9.85 10.10 25.20
N SER A 27 9.31 9.73 26.37
CA SER A 27 7.93 10.07 26.75
C SER A 27 7.68 11.57 26.88
N LYS A 28 8.72 12.38 27.14
CA LYS A 28 8.61 13.85 27.18
C LYS A 28 8.41 14.47 25.80
N HIS A 29 8.79 13.74 24.76
CA HIS A 29 8.67 14.14 23.37
C HIS A 29 7.46 13.49 22.68
N THR A 30 6.69 12.67 23.40
CA THR A 30 5.46 12.09 22.86
C THR A 30 4.38 13.17 22.81
N GLU A 31 3.93 13.47 21.60
CA GLU A 31 2.83 14.41 21.38
C GLU A 31 1.54 13.88 22.03
N GLY A 32 0.64 14.79 22.36
CA GLY A 32 -0.64 14.41 22.94
C GLY A 32 -1.41 13.50 21.98
N ARG A 33 -1.97 12.38 22.48
CA ARG A 33 -2.77 11.46 21.65
C ARG A 33 -3.91 12.16 20.88
N GLY A 34 -4.43 13.27 21.42
CA GLY A 34 -5.43 14.10 20.74
C GLY A 34 -4.87 14.83 19.51
N GLU A 35 -3.62 15.28 19.54
CA GLU A 35 -2.93 15.91 18.40
C GLU A 35 -2.62 14.88 17.32
N GLN A 36 -2.11 13.70 17.72
CA GLN A 36 -1.87 12.58 16.80
C GLN A 36 -3.17 12.14 16.09
N LEU A 37 -4.28 12.04 16.83
CA LEU A 37 -5.58 11.70 16.26
C LEU A 37 -6.10 12.81 15.33
N ASN A 38 -5.96 14.07 15.74
CA ASN A 38 -6.36 15.19 14.89
C ASN A 38 -5.56 15.20 13.58
N TRP A 39 -4.26 14.97 13.65
CA TRP A 39 -3.39 14.85 12.47
C TRP A 39 -3.80 13.67 11.58
N ALA A 40 -4.02 12.49 12.16
CA ALA A 40 -4.44 11.29 11.42
C ALA A 40 -5.86 11.40 10.81
N ASN A 41 -6.68 12.36 11.27
CA ASN A 41 -7.98 12.68 10.69
C ASN A 41 -7.88 13.70 9.54
N HIS A 42 -6.73 14.35 9.34
CA HIS A 42 -6.54 15.38 8.31
C HIS A 42 -5.32 15.05 7.45
N LEU A 43 -5.23 13.79 7.00
CA LEU A 43 -4.12 13.33 6.19
C LEU A 43 -4.12 13.98 4.81
N LYS A 44 -2.92 14.32 4.33
CA LYS A 44 -2.66 14.52 2.91
C LYS A 44 -2.53 13.15 2.26
N LEU A 45 -3.10 12.99 1.07
CA LEU A 45 -3.16 11.73 0.34
C LEU A 45 -2.85 11.98 -1.14
N LEU A 46 -2.29 10.99 -1.81
CA LEU A 46 -2.09 11.01 -3.25
C LEU A 46 -3.38 10.56 -3.95
N THR A 47 -3.78 11.29 -4.99
CA THR A 47 -4.89 10.97 -5.91
C THR A 47 -4.45 11.21 -7.35
N ALA A 48 -5.17 10.65 -8.33
CA ALA A 48 -5.00 11.01 -9.74
C ALA A 48 -5.33 12.50 -9.96
N ASP A 49 -4.57 13.19 -10.83
CA ASP A 49 -4.82 14.59 -11.18
C ASP A 49 -5.77 14.74 -12.38
N LEU A 50 -6.99 15.16 -12.10
CA LEU A 50 -8.06 15.39 -13.08
C LEU A 50 -7.88 16.66 -13.91
N SER A 51 -7.07 17.61 -13.45
CA SER A 51 -6.95 18.93 -14.10
C SER A 51 -6.32 18.85 -15.49
N VAL A 52 -5.49 17.82 -15.71
CA VAL A 52 -4.82 17.58 -17.00
C VAL A 52 -5.81 17.03 -18.03
N GLU A 53 -6.74 16.16 -17.62
CA GLU A 53 -7.74 15.56 -18.51
C GLU A 53 -8.76 16.60 -18.99
N ALA A 54 -9.23 17.47 -18.10
CA ALA A 54 -10.15 18.57 -18.45
C ALA A 54 -9.54 19.50 -19.53
N SER A 55 -8.24 19.78 -19.44
CA SER A 55 -7.55 20.61 -20.45
C SER A 55 -7.37 19.93 -21.81
N ALA A 56 -7.33 18.60 -21.85
CA ALA A 56 -7.25 17.81 -23.08
C ALA A 56 -8.63 17.70 -23.78
N GLU A 57 -9.71 17.62 -23.01
CA GLU A 57 -11.08 17.57 -23.55
C GLU A 57 -11.54 18.93 -24.08
N GLU A 58 -11.25 20.03 -23.38
CA GLU A 58 -11.55 21.40 -23.86
C GLU A 58 -10.79 21.76 -25.15
N SER A 59 -9.63 21.13 -25.40
CA SER A 59 -8.87 21.34 -26.64
C SER A 59 -9.29 20.40 -27.78
N ALA A 60 -10.08 19.36 -27.50
CA ALA A 60 -10.66 18.45 -28.50
C ALA A 60 -12.08 18.86 -28.94
N SER A 61 -12.81 19.64 -28.13
CA SER A 61 -14.18 20.06 -28.45
C SER A 61 -14.30 21.22 -29.47
N ASP A 62 -13.19 21.77 -29.97
CA ASP A 62 -13.18 22.85 -30.99
C ASP A 62 -13.25 22.32 -32.44
N ARG A 63 -13.66 21.05 -32.63
CA ARG A 63 -13.84 20.46 -33.97
C ARG A 63 -14.99 19.46 -33.99
N THR A 64 -16.22 19.94 -34.10
CA THR A 64 -17.26 19.41 -35.02
C THR A 64 -18.62 20.06 -34.70
N GLU A 65 -18.91 21.18 -35.35
CA GLU A 65 -20.29 21.55 -35.70
C GLU A 65 -20.45 21.25 -37.20
N ASP A 66 -21.24 20.25 -37.55
CA ASP A 66 -22.26 20.36 -38.59
C ASP A 66 -23.03 19.04 -38.79
N ASP A 67 -24.34 19.15 -38.54
CA ASP A 67 -25.48 18.56 -39.23
C ASP A 67 -25.61 17.03 -39.41
N SER A 68 -26.54 16.45 -38.64
CA SER A 68 -27.66 15.73 -39.26
C SER A 68 -28.86 15.60 -38.32
N GLU A 69 -30.01 16.04 -38.83
CA GLU A 69 -31.35 15.93 -38.26
C GLU A 69 -31.99 14.56 -38.53
N ASP A 70 -32.94 14.22 -37.66
CA ASP A 70 -34.14 13.36 -37.84
C ASP A 70 -34.02 11.84 -38.06
N ALA A 71 -34.54 11.05 -37.12
CA ALA A 71 -35.85 10.37 -37.26
C ALA A 71 -36.17 9.39 -36.10
N ASP A 72 -37.30 9.67 -35.46
CA ASP A 72 -38.37 8.84 -34.86
C ASP A 72 -38.24 7.32 -34.56
N ASP A 73 -38.98 6.96 -33.50
CA ASP A 73 -39.70 5.69 -33.20
C ASP A 73 -38.92 4.41 -32.87
N ASP A 74 -39.06 3.90 -31.63
CA ASP A 74 -40.09 2.89 -31.32
C ASP A 74 -39.99 2.35 -29.87
N ASP A 75 -41.17 2.15 -29.28
CA ASP A 75 -41.46 1.53 -27.98
C ASP A 75 -40.96 0.07 -27.88
N ALA A 76 -40.50 -0.34 -26.68
CA ALA A 76 -40.77 -1.68 -26.14
C ALA A 76 -40.47 -1.77 -24.64
N GLU A 77 -41.55 -1.83 -23.84
CA GLU A 77 -41.55 -2.31 -22.47
C GLU A 77 -41.11 -3.78 -22.38
N LEU A 78 -40.18 -4.11 -21.47
CA LEU A 78 -40.17 -5.42 -20.82
C LEU A 78 -39.75 -5.28 -19.34
N SER A 79 -40.71 -5.58 -18.49
CA SER A 79 -40.58 -5.82 -17.06
C SER A 79 -39.90 -7.16 -16.78
N GLU A 80 -38.88 -7.20 -15.93
CA GLU A 80 -38.52 -8.41 -15.19
C GLU A 80 -38.26 -8.12 -13.71
N ALA A 81 -38.70 -9.09 -12.90
CA ALA A 81 -38.98 -8.98 -11.49
C ALA A 81 -37.70 -8.96 -10.63
N GLY A 82 -37.54 -7.88 -9.85
CA GLY A 82 -36.54 -7.78 -8.80
C GLY A 82 -36.91 -8.63 -7.58
N SER A 83 -36.08 -9.65 -7.31
CA SER A 83 -36.03 -10.34 -6.03
C SER A 83 -35.46 -9.38 -4.98
N VAL A 84 -36.22 -9.16 -3.91
CA VAL A 84 -35.83 -8.38 -2.74
C VAL A 84 -34.72 -9.13 -1.99
N ALA A 85 -33.48 -8.73 -2.22
CA ALA A 85 -32.37 -8.93 -1.29
C ALA A 85 -32.38 -7.75 -0.27
N PRO A 86 -31.88 -7.94 0.96
CA PRO A 86 -31.88 -6.88 1.96
C PRO A 86 -30.86 -5.82 1.55
N SER A 87 -31.35 -4.62 1.24
CA SER A 87 -30.54 -3.41 1.06
C SER A 87 -30.11 -2.90 2.43
N ASP A 88 -28.92 -3.30 2.85
CA ASP A 88 -28.13 -2.60 3.88
C ASP A 88 -27.22 -1.56 3.18
N ASP A 89 -27.78 -0.78 2.25
CA ASP A 89 -27.11 0.34 1.59
C ASP A 89 -27.23 1.59 2.48
N GLU A 90 -26.59 1.55 3.65
CA GLU A 90 -25.98 2.77 4.17
C GLU A 90 -24.69 2.95 3.35
N GLU A 91 -24.81 3.53 2.14
CA GLU A 91 -23.64 4.05 1.43
C GLU A 91 -22.94 5.01 2.40
N ASP A 92 -21.86 4.55 3.02
CA ASP A 92 -21.00 5.33 3.90
C ASP A 92 -20.67 6.64 3.15
N ASP A 93 -21.22 7.75 3.63
CA ASP A 93 -21.02 9.12 3.11
C ASP A 93 -19.58 9.55 3.39
N CYS A 94 -18.63 8.87 2.75
CA CYS A 94 -17.22 9.09 2.91
C CYS A 94 -16.77 10.13 1.89
N SER A 95 -15.96 11.10 2.34
CA SER A 95 -15.46 12.21 1.53
C SER A 95 -14.68 11.80 0.28
N CYS A 96 -14.20 10.56 0.20
CA CYS A 96 -13.52 10.04 -1.00
C CYS A 96 -14.46 9.73 -2.18
N ASN A 97 -15.77 9.68 -1.94
CA ASN A 97 -16.78 9.48 -2.98
C ASN A 97 -17.15 10.80 -3.69
N ASP A 98 -16.52 11.92 -3.31
CA ASP A 98 -16.71 13.21 -3.96
C ASP A 98 -16.15 13.20 -5.40
N ALA A 99 -16.79 13.95 -6.29
CA ALA A 99 -16.49 13.98 -7.73
C ALA A 99 -15.05 14.45 -8.05
N ASN A 100 -14.35 15.05 -7.08
CA ASN A 100 -12.99 15.55 -7.22
C ASN A 100 -11.90 14.48 -6.98
N VAL A 101 -12.31 13.26 -6.59
CA VAL A 101 -11.42 12.14 -6.32
C VAL A 101 -11.88 10.98 -7.20
N ARG A 102 -11.06 10.60 -8.19
CA ARG A 102 -11.33 9.45 -9.05
C ARG A 102 -10.42 8.28 -8.72
N ASN A 103 -10.92 7.08 -9.04
CA ASN A 103 -10.10 5.88 -8.98
C ASN A 103 -8.89 5.98 -9.91
N PHE A 104 -7.78 5.39 -9.47
CA PHE A 104 -6.58 5.28 -10.27
C PHE A 104 -6.81 4.40 -11.50
N SER A 105 -6.19 4.81 -12.60
CA SER A 105 -5.96 4.00 -13.79
C SER A 105 -4.50 3.55 -13.82
N HIS A 106 -4.24 2.38 -14.41
CA HIS A 106 -2.88 1.81 -14.53
C HIS A 106 -1.86 2.78 -15.18
N ASN A 107 -2.34 3.70 -16.02
CA ASN A 107 -1.52 4.66 -16.77
C ASN A 107 -1.46 6.05 -16.15
N ASP A 108 -2.02 6.26 -14.95
CA ASP A 108 -1.93 7.56 -14.28
C ASP A 108 -0.46 7.87 -13.97
N ARG A 109 0.03 8.98 -14.52
CA ARG A 109 1.39 9.51 -14.27
C ARG A 109 1.37 10.93 -13.69
N GLN A 110 0.20 11.56 -13.67
CA GLN A 110 -0.04 12.86 -13.05
C GLN A 110 -0.77 12.62 -11.73
N LEU A 111 -0.08 12.91 -10.63
CA LEU A 111 -0.57 12.72 -9.28
C LEU A 111 -0.77 14.08 -8.63
N ARG A 112 -1.74 14.18 -7.72
CA ARG A 112 -1.98 15.36 -6.91
C ARG A 112 -1.94 14.98 -5.44
N LEU A 113 -1.30 15.81 -4.62
CA LEU A 113 -1.38 15.71 -3.17
C LEU A 113 -2.62 16.50 -2.69
N THR A 114 -3.54 15.82 -2.01
CA THR A 114 -4.72 16.46 -1.43
C THR A 114 -4.34 17.41 -0.30
N THR A 115 -5.24 18.35 0.02
CA THR A 115 -5.13 19.15 1.25
C THR A 115 -5.69 18.41 2.45
N GLU A 116 -5.25 18.84 3.64
CA GLU A 116 -5.74 18.37 4.94
C GLU A 116 -7.27 18.48 5.09
N SER A 117 -7.91 19.37 4.33
CA SER A 117 -9.35 19.61 4.36
C SER A 117 -10.16 18.89 3.28
N GLU A 118 -9.51 18.31 2.26
CA GLU A 118 -10.23 17.70 1.13
C GLU A 118 -10.82 16.34 1.49
N THR A 119 -10.11 15.55 2.29
CA THR A 119 -10.50 14.19 2.66
C THR A 119 -10.44 13.97 4.17
N PRO A 120 -11.18 14.78 4.96
CA PRO A 120 -11.15 14.67 6.41
C PRO A 120 -11.78 13.35 6.87
N ASP A 121 -11.13 12.70 7.83
CA ASP A 121 -11.55 11.45 8.46
C ASP A 121 -11.72 10.26 7.49
N CYS A 122 -11.23 10.35 6.26
CA CYS A 122 -11.31 9.27 5.28
C CYS A 122 -10.47 8.06 5.72
N CYS A 123 -11.02 6.85 5.57
CA CYS A 123 -10.36 5.56 5.79
C CYS A 123 -10.13 4.76 4.49
N HIS A 124 -10.72 5.21 3.36
CA HIS A 124 -10.64 4.54 2.06
C HIS A 124 -9.35 4.87 1.30
N TYR A 125 -8.22 4.48 1.88
CA TYR A 125 -6.91 4.64 1.26
C TYR A 125 -6.01 3.42 1.48
N ILE A 126 -4.97 3.32 0.66
CA ILE A 126 -3.89 2.35 0.83
C ILE A 126 -2.74 3.01 1.59
N ALA A 127 -2.38 2.50 2.76
CA ALA A 127 -1.16 2.88 3.45
C ALA A 127 0.01 2.03 2.96
N VAL A 128 0.98 2.67 2.31
CA VAL A 128 2.13 2.01 1.70
C VAL A 128 3.31 2.04 2.67
N SER A 129 3.97 0.90 2.82
CA SER A 129 5.25 0.76 3.48
C SER A 129 6.33 0.38 2.48
N ASP A 130 7.41 1.17 2.45
CA ASP A 130 8.57 0.99 1.58
C ASP A 130 9.89 1.41 2.25
N CYS A 131 10.98 0.86 1.75
CA CYS A 131 12.35 1.22 2.11
C CYS A 131 12.80 2.47 1.34
N TRP A 132 12.99 3.58 2.07
CA TRP A 132 13.54 4.83 1.54
C TRP A 132 14.90 4.65 0.84
N THR A 133 15.66 3.62 1.21
CA THR A 133 17.04 3.36 0.79
C THR A 133 17.17 2.36 -0.35
N SER A 134 16.14 2.18 -1.19
CA SER A 134 16.20 1.37 -2.42
C SER A 134 17.24 1.96 -3.39
N THR A 135 18.51 1.65 -3.11
CA THR A 135 19.75 2.16 -3.72
C THR A 135 20.01 1.53 -5.09
N GLY A 136 19.19 0.55 -5.47
CA GLY A 136 19.10 0.02 -6.83
C GLY A 136 18.13 0.83 -7.67
N ARG A 137 18.49 2.08 -8.03
CA ARG A 137 17.83 2.78 -9.15
C ARG A 137 18.13 2.02 -10.45
N ALA A 138 17.44 0.92 -10.71
CA ALA A 138 17.29 0.47 -12.07
C ALA A 138 16.61 1.62 -12.83
N PRO A 139 17.14 2.05 -14.00
CA PRO A 139 16.47 3.06 -14.80
C PRO A 139 15.07 2.54 -15.13
N HIS A 140 14.06 3.19 -14.57
CA HIS A 140 12.68 2.90 -14.90
C HIS A 140 12.49 3.25 -16.38
N ALA A 141 12.03 2.28 -17.17
CA ALA A 141 11.87 2.44 -18.62
C ALA A 141 10.59 3.22 -19.00
N GLY A 142 9.72 3.50 -18.04
CA GLY A 142 8.46 4.23 -18.24
C GLY A 142 8.59 5.74 -18.12
N GLU A 143 7.50 6.42 -18.44
CA GLU A 143 7.39 7.87 -18.31
C GLU A 143 7.50 8.31 -16.84
N PRO A 144 8.15 9.45 -16.56
CA PRO A 144 8.31 9.92 -15.20
C PRO A 144 6.97 10.36 -14.62
N PHE A 145 6.75 10.06 -13.34
CA PHE A 145 5.63 10.60 -12.58
C PHE A 145 5.84 12.09 -12.31
N THR A 146 4.74 12.83 -12.31
CA THR A 146 4.70 14.24 -11.90
C THR A 146 3.70 14.37 -10.76
N LEU A 147 4.14 15.01 -9.67
CA LEU A 147 3.33 15.31 -8.51
C LEU A 147 3.02 16.82 -8.47
N HIS A 148 1.74 17.12 -8.40
CA HIS A 148 1.19 18.46 -8.23
C HIS A 148 0.80 18.70 -6.77
N THR A 149 1.17 19.86 -6.24
CA THR A 149 0.72 20.34 -4.94
C THR A 149 0.08 21.71 -5.12
N ASN A 150 -0.72 22.15 -4.16
CA ASN A 150 -1.44 23.43 -4.29
C ASN A 150 -0.54 24.67 -4.24
N HIS A 151 0.70 24.54 -3.75
CA HIS A 151 1.57 25.69 -3.45
C HIS A 151 2.93 25.63 -4.15
N ASP A 152 3.35 24.46 -4.61
CA ASP A 152 4.65 24.28 -5.24
C ASP A 152 4.50 23.99 -6.75
N PRO A 153 5.53 24.32 -7.54
CA PRO A 153 5.57 23.87 -8.92
C PRO A 153 5.54 22.33 -8.99
N PRO A 154 5.00 21.76 -10.09
CA PRO A 154 4.99 20.33 -10.29
C PRO A 154 6.41 19.75 -10.16
N ARG A 155 6.54 18.68 -9.39
CA ARG A 155 7.83 18.05 -9.08
C ARG A 155 7.79 16.55 -9.29
N PRO A 156 8.92 15.87 -9.50
CA PRO A 156 8.94 14.42 -9.38
C PRO A 156 8.61 13.99 -7.94
N PRO A 157 7.95 12.84 -7.76
CA PRO A 157 7.86 12.17 -6.47
C PRO A 157 9.26 11.88 -5.89
N SER A 158 9.35 11.94 -4.56
CA SER A 158 10.50 11.51 -3.77
C SER A 158 10.67 9.99 -3.82
N CYS A 159 9.56 9.24 -3.85
CA CYS A 159 9.57 7.78 -3.94
C CYS A 159 9.92 7.27 -5.36
N PRO A 160 10.45 6.03 -5.50
CA PRO A 160 10.80 5.47 -6.80
C PRO A 160 9.59 5.27 -7.74
N SER A 161 9.74 5.58 -9.03
CA SER A 161 8.67 5.34 -10.03
C SER A 161 8.20 3.89 -10.05
N SER A 162 9.11 2.93 -9.91
CA SER A 162 8.77 1.51 -9.87
C SER A 162 7.89 1.13 -8.68
N LEU A 163 8.00 1.84 -7.56
CA LEU A 163 7.09 1.68 -6.43
C LEU A 163 5.72 2.23 -6.81
N LEU A 164 5.67 3.46 -7.34
CA LEU A 164 4.41 4.10 -7.73
C LEU A 164 3.63 3.28 -8.75
N ASP A 165 4.29 2.70 -9.75
CA ASP A 165 3.63 1.80 -10.70
C ASP A 165 2.93 0.64 -9.99
N ARG A 166 3.60 -0.03 -9.03
CA ARG A 166 3.02 -1.17 -8.32
C ARG A 166 1.87 -0.73 -7.42
N VAL A 167 2.04 0.38 -6.71
CA VAL A 167 1.00 0.91 -5.81
C VAL A 167 -0.22 1.37 -6.61
N ILE A 168 -0.05 2.08 -7.73
CA ILE A 168 -1.14 2.56 -8.58
C ILE A 168 -1.88 1.39 -9.25
N GLN A 169 -1.16 0.37 -9.73
CA GLN A 169 -1.79 -0.86 -10.23
C GLN A 169 -2.60 -1.57 -9.13
N THR A 170 -2.06 -1.62 -7.91
CA THR A 170 -2.78 -2.18 -6.76
C THR A 170 -4.04 -1.35 -6.45
N ALA A 171 -3.93 -0.02 -6.41
CA ALA A 171 -5.04 0.87 -6.12
C ALA A 171 -6.13 0.79 -7.19
N SER A 172 -5.76 0.76 -8.48
CA SER A 172 -6.65 0.52 -9.62
C SER A 172 -7.40 -0.80 -9.46
N GLY A 173 -6.69 -1.91 -9.21
CA GLY A 173 -7.31 -3.22 -9.06
C GLY A 173 -8.21 -3.36 -7.82
N LYS A 174 -7.93 -2.60 -6.75
CA LYS A 174 -8.77 -2.56 -5.53
C LYS A 174 -9.81 -1.44 -5.56
N GLN A 175 -9.91 -0.66 -6.64
CA GLN A 175 -10.80 0.49 -6.79
C GLN A 175 -10.68 1.50 -5.63
N VAL A 176 -9.44 1.79 -5.23
CA VAL A 176 -9.13 2.78 -4.19
C VAL A 176 -8.57 4.02 -4.87
N SER A 177 -9.11 5.19 -4.53
CA SER A 177 -8.70 6.47 -5.14
C SER A 177 -7.58 7.20 -4.39
N LEU A 178 -7.26 6.75 -3.17
CA LEU A 178 -6.35 7.45 -2.27
C LEU A 178 -5.20 6.56 -1.83
N ILE A 179 -3.99 7.12 -1.86
CA ILE A 179 -2.77 6.43 -1.44
C ILE A 179 -2.05 7.30 -0.40
N TRP A 180 -1.59 6.69 0.68
CA TRP A 180 -0.71 7.32 1.66
C TRP A 180 0.70 6.71 1.57
N ILE A 181 1.70 7.56 1.32
CA ILE A 181 3.13 7.23 1.35
C ILE A 181 3.80 8.27 2.26
N ASP A 182 4.51 7.82 3.29
CA ASP A 182 5.16 8.67 4.28
C ASP A 182 6.07 9.76 3.68
N GLN A 183 6.84 9.43 2.64
CA GLN A 183 7.74 10.35 1.93
C GLN A 183 7.03 11.49 1.22
N GLU A 184 5.76 11.31 0.83
CA GLU A 184 5.00 12.33 0.09
C GLU A 184 3.93 13.01 0.92
N CYS A 185 3.29 12.27 1.82
CA CYS A 185 2.12 12.71 2.57
C CYS A 185 2.48 13.44 3.88
N ILE A 186 3.68 13.21 4.40
CA ILE A 186 4.27 14.00 5.49
C ILE A 186 5.13 15.10 4.87
N ASP A 187 4.94 16.35 5.32
CA ASP A 187 5.81 17.44 4.95
C ASP A 187 7.19 17.25 5.59
N GLN A 188 8.12 16.72 4.80
CA GLN A 188 9.48 16.44 5.24
C GLN A 188 10.29 17.70 5.58
N SER A 189 9.81 18.88 5.18
CA SER A 189 10.44 20.17 5.43
C SER A 189 9.94 20.85 6.70
N ASP A 190 8.76 20.45 7.22
CA ASP A 190 8.21 20.92 8.49
C ASP A 190 8.57 19.94 9.63
N PRO A 191 9.44 20.34 10.58
CA PRO A 191 9.80 19.49 11.71
C PRO A 191 8.61 19.10 12.60
N GLN A 192 7.57 19.93 12.70
CA GLN A 192 6.40 19.61 13.53
C GLN A 192 5.55 18.55 12.85
N ASP A 193 5.17 18.76 11.58
CA ASP A 193 4.42 17.78 10.79
C ASP A 193 5.14 16.44 10.74
N LYS A 194 6.46 16.47 10.52
CA LYS A 194 7.30 15.27 10.55
C LYS A 194 7.26 14.56 11.89
N ASN A 195 7.37 15.28 13.01
CA ASN A 195 7.37 14.68 14.34
C ASN A 195 6.01 14.05 14.65
N VAL A 196 4.92 14.79 14.45
CA VAL A 196 3.56 14.29 14.69
C VAL A 196 3.25 13.12 13.77
N GLY A 197 3.62 13.20 12.48
CA GLY A 197 3.39 12.15 11.50
C GLY A 197 4.11 10.84 11.82
N ILE A 198 5.40 10.90 12.17
CA ILE A 198 6.17 9.71 12.60
C ILE A 198 5.53 9.08 13.85
N GLN A 199 5.14 9.90 14.83
CA GLN A 199 4.48 9.40 16.04
C GLN A 199 3.06 8.87 15.81
N SER A 200 2.43 9.26 14.71
CA SER A 200 1.04 8.89 14.36
C SER A 200 0.95 7.75 13.34
N MET A 201 2.08 7.17 12.90
CA MET A 201 2.08 6.10 11.89
C MET A 201 1.17 4.94 12.25
N ASN A 202 1.10 4.54 13.53
CA ASN A 202 0.20 3.47 13.95
C ASN A 202 -1.27 3.79 13.66
N LEU A 203 -1.69 5.06 13.79
CA LEU A 203 -3.06 5.49 13.52
C LEU A 203 -3.36 5.47 12.01
N VAL A 204 -2.38 5.84 11.18
CA VAL A 204 -2.50 5.76 9.72
C VAL A 204 -2.77 4.32 9.29
N TYR A 205 -1.90 3.37 9.67
CA TYR A 205 -2.11 1.97 9.28
C TYR A 205 -3.37 1.35 9.91
N GLN A 206 -3.77 1.77 11.12
CA GLN A 206 -5.02 1.30 11.74
C GLN A 206 -6.27 1.77 11.02
N ARG A 207 -6.22 2.96 10.40
CA ARG A 207 -7.36 3.60 9.73
C ARG A 207 -7.43 3.27 8.24
N ALA A 208 -6.31 2.90 7.61
CA ALA A 208 -6.27 2.56 6.20
C ALA A 208 -7.13 1.32 5.90
N SER A 209 -7.82 1.33 4.76
CA SER A 209 -8.55 0.16 4.27
C SER A 209 -7.63 -0.98 3.86
N TYR A 210 -6.41 -0.63 3.43
CA TYR A 210 -5.38 -1.60 3.06
C TYR A 210 -4.00 -1.15 3.56
N GLY A 211 -3.26 -2.09 4.14
CA GLY A 211 -1.82 -1.95 4.35
C GLY A 211 -1.06 -2.68 3.24
N LEU A 212 -0.11 -2.01 2.60
CA LEU A 212 0.67 -2.57 1.50
C LEU A 212 2.16 -2.45 1.79
N ALA A 213 2.87 -3.58 1.89
CA ALA A 213 4.32 -3.61 1.90
C ALA A 213 4.80 -3.96 0.50
N VAL A 214 5.57 -3.06 -0.10
CA VAL A 214 6.07 -3.24 -1.46
C VAL A 214 7.51 -3.72 -1.37
N LEU A 215 7.75 -4.99 -1.71
CA LEU A 215 9.08 -5.58 -1.64
C LEU A 215 9.85 -5.35 -2.95
N GLU A 216 11.18 -5.37 -2.83
CA GLU A 216 12.11 -5.39 -3.96
C GLU A 216 12.58 -6.82 -4.30
N ALA A 217 12.44 -7.77 -3.38
CA ALA A 217 12.67 -9.19 -3.59
C ALA A 217 11.92 -9.71 -4.82
N THR A 218 12.59 -10.58 -5.58
CA THR A 218 12.08 -11.15 -6.83
C THR A 218 12.21 -12.66 -6.81
N ILE A 219 11.10 -13.36 -7.03
CA ILE A 219 11.08 -14.81 -7.24
C ILE A 219 11.29 -15.11 -8.72
N THR A 220 12.30 -15.91 -9.04
CA THR A 220 12.68 -16.21 -10.42
C THR A 220 12.40 -17.64 -10.87
N ASP A 221 12.10 -18.55 -9.93
CA ASP A 221 11.85 -19.97 -10.24
C ASP A 221 10.39 -20.35 -9.94
N GLN A 222 9.74 -21.06 -10.87
CA GLN A 222 8.35 -21.54 -10.70
C GLN A 222 8.16 -22.39 -9.44
N ARG A 223 9.15 -23.23 -9.12
CA ARG A 223 9.10 -24.10 -7.93
C ARG A 223 8.88 -23.33 -6.63
N HIS A 224 9.39 -22.10 -6.53
CA HIS A 224 9.20 -21.26 -5.35
C HIS A 224 7.78 -20.73 -5.26
N LEU A 225 7.17 -20.31 -6.37
CA LEU A 225 5.77 -19.86 -6.38
C LEU A 225 4.81 -21.00 -6.09
N THR A 226 5.02 -22.15 -6.72
CA THR A 226 4.23 -23.35 -6.44
C THR A 226 4.34 -23.74 -4.97
N ALA A 227 5.56 -23.79 -4.42
CA ALA A 227 5.77 -24.11 -3.02
C ALA A 227 5.10 -23.10 -2.06
N LEU A 228 5.15 -21.80 -2.36
CA LEU A 228 4.45 -20.79 -1.56
C LEU A 228 2.93 -20.94 -1.63
N SER A 229 2.38 -21.25 -2.80
CA SER A 229 0.95 -21.52 -2.97
C SER A 229 0.51 -22.73 -2.14
N GLU A 230 1.21 -23.86 -2.28
CA GLU A 230 0.93 -25.09 -1.52
C GLU A 230 1.06 -24.86 -0.01
N LEU A 231 2.03 -24.04 0.41
CA LEU A 231 2.16 -23.59 1.79
C LEU A 231 0.88 -22.89 2.25
N LEU A 232 0.46 -21.83 1.55
CA LEU A 232 -0.71 -21.03 1.93
C LEU A 232 -2.02 -21.82 1.92
N GLU A 233 -2.15 -22.83 1.06
CA GLU A 233 -3.28 -23.76 1.06
C GLU A 233 -3.25 -24.78 2.22
N ASN A 234 -2.16 -24.81 3.01
CA ASN A 234 -1.87 -25.83 4.01
C ASN A 234 -1.77 -27.26 3.43
N ASN A 235 -1.29 -27.37 2.18
CA ASN A 235 -1.15 -28.63 1.45
C ASN A 235 0.29 -29.21 1.51
N VAL A 236 1.19 -28.61 2.30
CA VAL A 236 2.57 -29.09 2.40
C VAL A 236 2.64 -30.43 3.13
N GLU A 237 2.93 -31.50 2.38
CA GLU A 237 3.21 -32.81 2.92
C GLU A 237 4.59 -32.84 3.60
N MET A 238 4.64 -33.26 4.87
CA MET A 238 5.86 -33.20 5.69
C MET A 238 6.95 -34.20 5.28
N ASP A 239 6.59 -35.27 4.57
CA ASP A 239 7.52 -36.24 4.01
C ASP A 239 8.09 -35.80 2.66
N ASP A 240 7.51 -34.79 2.02
CA ASP A 240 8.07 -34.15 0.83
C ASP A 240 9.18 -33.15 1.21
N ARG A 241 10.39 -33.71 1.36
CA ARG A 241 11.60 -32.93 1.63
C ARG A 241 11.95 -31.92 0.54
N GLU A 242 11.55 -32.18 -0.70
CA GLU A 242 11.80 -31.27 -1.82
C GLU A 242 10.88 -30.06 -1.71
N MET A 243 9.59 -30.27 -1.44
CA MET A 243 8.63 -29.19 -1.17
C MET A 243 9.06 -28.31 0.00
N ILE A 244 9.44 -28.91 1.15
CA ILE A 244 9.89 -28.14 2.33
C ILE A 244 11.13 -27.31 2.01
N ARG A 245 12.09 -27.86 1.25
CA ARG A 245 13.29 -27.13 0.82
C ARG A 245 12.89 -25.93 -0.05
N ASP A 246 12.02 -26.15 -1.02
CA ASP A 246 11.59 -25.12 -1.97
C ASP A 246 10.79 -24.01 -1.26
N VAL A 247 9.93 -24.35 -0.29
CA VAL A 247 9.28 -23.39 0.62
C VAL A 247 10.33 -22.59 1.39
N CYS A 248 11.29 -23.25 2.04
CA CYS A 248 12.31 -22.57 2.84
C CYS A 248 13.17 -21.62 2.00
N GLU A 249 13.49 -21.99 0.76
CA GLU A 249 14.22 -21.13 -0.17
C GLU A 249 13.38 -19.93 -0.61
N ALA A 250 12.11 -20.14 -0.95
CA ALA A 250 11.20 -19.05 -1.31
C ALA A 250 11.04 -18.04 -0.15
N LEU A 251 10.83 -18.54 1.08
CA LEU A 251 10.74 -17.69 2.28
C LEU A 251 12.04 -16.94 2.54
N LYS A 252 13.20 -17.57 2.35
CA LYS A 252 14.50 -16.88 2.48
C LYS A 252 14.65 -15.75 1.48
N ILE A 253 14.19 -15.93 0.23
CA ILE A 253 14.23 -14.86 -0.77
C ILE A 253 13.36 -13.69 -0.33
N VAL A 254 12.11 -13.94 0.06
CA VAL A 254 11.18 -12.90 0.52
C VAL A 254 11.71 -12.20 1.77
N MET A 255 12.16 -12.96 2.77
CA MET A 255 12.66 -12.42 4.04
C MET A 255 14.04 -11.75 3.94
N SER A 256 14.76 -11.94 2.82
CA SER A 256 16.01 -11.22 2.56
C SER A 256 15.80 -9.79 2.07
N ASP A 257 14.54 -9.38 1.89
CA ASP A 257 14.20 -8.01 1.54
C ASP A 257 14.53 -7.03 2.68
N GLN A 258 15.06 -5.86 2.32
CA GLN A 258 15.40 -4.79 3.27
C GLN A 258 14.21 -4.32 4.11
N TRP A 259 12.98 -4.53 3.63
CA TRP A 259 11.77 -4.22 4.39
C TRP A 259 11.75 -4.90 5.76
N PHE A 260 12.21 -6.15 5.85
CA PHE A 260 12.28 -6.91 7.10
C PHE A 260 13.41 -6.47 8.04
N GLU A 261 14.32 -5.60 7.58
CA GLU A 261 15.41 -5.06 8.40
C GLU A 261 15.01 -3.75 9.11
N ARG A 262 13.87 -3.14 8.73
CA ARG A 262 13.42 -1.85 9.29
C ARG A 262 12.86 -2.00 10.70
N ALA A 263 13.31 -1.15 11.63
CA ALA A 263 12.72 -1.10 12.98
C ALA A 263 11.18 -0.89 12.97
N TRP A 264 10.65 -0.21 11.94
CA TRP A 264 9.25 0.18 11.85
C TRP A 264 8.33 -0.87 11.22
N TYR A 265 8.84 -1.89 10.48
CA TYR A 265 7.96 -2.84 9.79
C TYR A 265 7.06 -3.60 10.78
N LEU A 266 7.56 -3.89 11.99
CA LEU A 266 6.79 -4.58 13.02
C LEU A 266 5.64 -3.71 13.52
N GLN A 267 5.89 -2.41 13.73
CA GLN A 267 4.83 -1.47 14.09
C GLN A 267 3.77 -1.38 13.00
N GLU A 268 4.17 -1.25 11.74
CA GLU A 268 3.27 -1.13 10.60
C GLU A 268 2.44 -2.40 10.42
N SER A 269 3.08 -3.58 10.46
CA SER A 269 2.41 -4.88 10.30
C SER A 269 1.45 -5.20 11.45
N VAL A 270 1.79 -4.85 12.69
CA VAL A 270 0.92 -5.04 13.85
C VAL A 270 -0.21 -4.00 13.88
N SER A 271 0.07 -2.76 13.47
CA SER A 271 -0.92 -1.67 13.47
C SER A 271 -1.93 -1.79 12.34
N GLY A 272 -1.55 -2.34 11.18
CA GLY A 272 -2.41 -2.54 10.01
C GLY A 272 -3.53 -3.58 10.19
N ASN A 273 -4.00 -3.82 11.41
CA ASN A 273 -5.12 -4.68 11.78
C ASN A 273 -5.14 -6.05 11.08
N ARG A 274 -3.96 -6.67 10.89
CA ARG A 274 -3.73 -7.98 10.22
C ARG A 274 -3.95 -8.01 8.70
N GLN A 275 -4.10 -6.87 8.04
CA GLN A 275 -4.38 -6.77 6.59
C GLN A 275 -3.18 -6.34 5.75
N MET A 276 -1.97 -6.33 6.32
CA MET A 276 -0.76 -6.03 5.54
C MET A 276 -0.58 -7.08 4.43
N ARG A 277 -0.66 -6.63 3.18
CA ARG A 277 -0.37 -7.44 1.98
C ARG A 277 1.06 -7.16 1.53
N LEU A 278 1.79 -8.22 1.22
CA LEU A 278 3.12 -8.15 0.61
C LEU A 278 2.95 -8.20 -0.91
N VAL A 279 3.48 -7.22 -1.63
CA VAL A 279 3.60 -7.26 -3.09
C VAL A 279 5.03 -7.62 -3.43
N VAL A 280 5.22 -8.77 -4.07
CA VAL A 280 6.54 -9.32 -4.37
C VAL A 280 6.68 -9.52 -5.87
N ARG A 281 7.83 -9.18 -6.44
CA ARG A 281 8.05 -9.38 -7.87
C ARG A 281 8.23 -10.86 -8.19
N CYS A 282 7.82 -11.25 -9.38
CA CYS A 282 8.14 -12.51 -9.99
C CYS A 282 8.57 -12.31 -11.45
N SER A 283 9.38 -13.21 -11.99
CA SER A 283 9.74 -13.14 -13.42
C SER A 283 8.49 -13.30 -14.30
N GLU A 284 8.47 -12.61 -15.44
CA GLU A 284 7.32 -12.57 -16.37
C GLU A 284 7.01 -13.93 -17.02
N ASP A 285 7.96 -14.86 -17.01
CA ASP A 285 7.82 -16.22 -17.54
C ASP A 285 7.19 -17.22 -16.56
N LEU A 286 6.89 -16.77 -15.33
CA LEU A 286 6.30 -17.62 -14.30
C LEU A 286 4.77 -17.58 -14.34
N GLU A 287 4.15 -18.74 -14.07
CA GLU A 287 2.72 -18.88 -13.88
C GLU A 287 2.40 -18.62 -12.40
N VAL A 288 1.82 -17.45 -12.11
CA VAL A 288 1.38 -17.09 -10.76
C VAL A 288 0.08 -17.84 -10.45
N PRO A 289 0.06 -18.70 -9.40
CA PRO A 289 -1.16 -19.39 -8.98
C PRO A 289 -2.27 -18.40 -8.59
N ASP A 290 -3.54 -18.73 -8.83
CA ASP A 290 -4.68 -17.84 -8.56
C ASP A 290 -4.71 -17.33 -7.11
N LEU A 291 -4.32 -18.18 -6.15
CA LEU A 291 -4.23 -17.82 -4.72
C LEU A 291 -3.24 -16.68 -4.45
N LEU A 292 -2.18 -16.61 -5.25
CA LEU A 292 -1.13 -15.60 -5.19
C LEU A 292 -1.39 -14.44 -6.16
N GLY A 293 -2.52 -14.43 -6.87
CA GLY A 293 -2.88 -13.43 -7.86
C GLY A 293 -2.74 -12.00 -7.31
N SER A 294 -2.17 -11.12 -8.12
CA SER A 294 -2.04 -9.69 -7.83
C SER A 294 -2.69 -8.88 -8.93
N ALA A 295 -3.17 -7.68 -8.58
CA ALA A 295 -3.56 -6.67 -9.57
C ALA A 295 -2.36 -6.06 -10.30
N VAL A 296 -1.14 -6.34 -9.83
CA VAL A 296 0.11 -5.80 -10.33
C VAL A 296 0.77 -6.81 -11.28
N THR A 297 1.07 -6.36 -12.49
CA THR A 297 1.71 -7.20 -13.51
C THR A 297 3.12 -7.61 -13.08
N GLY A 298 3.48 -8.89 -13.24
CA GLY A 298 4.79 -9.41 -12.85
C GLY A 298 5.02 -9.43 -11.34
N CYS A 299 3.95 -9.41 -10.55
CA CYS A 299 4.01 -9.55 -9.10
C CYS A 299 2.98 -10.56 -8.62
N PHE A 300 3.18 -11.01 -7.37
CA PHE A 300 2.20 -11.77 -6.62
C PHE A 300 1.93 -11.09 -5.28
N GLU A 301 0.76 -11.36 -4.72
CA GLU A 301 0.30 -10.78 -3.44
C GLU A 301 0.03 -11.87 -2.41
N MET A 302 0.47 -11.66 -1.17
CA MET A 302 0.13 -12.54 -0.05
C MET A 302 -0.09 -11.76 1.25
N GLY A 303 -0.95 -12.24 2.14
CA GLY A 303 -1.12 -11.65 3.47
C GLY A 303 0.04 -12.00 4.38
N LEU A 304 0.62 -11.01 5.06
CA LEU A 304 1.67 -11.26 6.05
C LEU A 304 1.14 -12.09 7.23
N SER A 305 -0.11 -11.87 7.61
CA SER A 305 -0.78 -12.63 8.67
C SER A 305 -1.06 -14.09 8.27
N GLU A 306 -1.48 -14.31 7.02
CA GLU A 306 -1.68 -15.64 6.43
C GLU A 306 -0.35 -16.40 6.43
N LEU A 307 0.71 -15.76 5.93
CA LEU A 307 2.05 -16.32 5.90
C LEU A 307 2.53 -16.73 7.30
N HIS A 308 2.39 -15.83 8.29
CA HIS A 308 2.79 -16.11 9.66
C HIS A 308 1.97 -17.25 10.27
N HIS A 309 0.65 -17.24 10.10
CA HIS A 309 -0.24 -18.28 10.62
C HIS A 309 0.11 -19.65 10.04
N THR A 310 0.34 -19.71 8.73
CA THR A 310 0.67 -20.93 8.01
C THR A 310 2.06 -21.46 8.39
N ILE A 311 3.06 -20.60 8.51
CA ILE A 311 4.40 -21.01 9.01
C ILE A 311 4.29 -21.60 10.42
N VAL A 312 3.58 -20.95 11.33
CA VAL A 312 3.42 -21.45 12.70
C VAL A 312 2.62 -22.76 12.75
N SER A 313 1.57 -22.87 11.94
CA SER A 313 0.70 -24.06 11.93
C SER A 313 1.39 -25.26 11.27
N SER A 314 2.00 -25.06 10.11
CA SER A 314 2.59 -26.12 9.29
C SER A 314 4.00 -26.50 9.74
N LEU A 315 4.81 -25.54 10.19
CA LEU A 315 6.21 -25.79 10.61
C LEU A 315 6.37 -25.78 12.14
N GLY A 316 5.60 -24.96 12.86
CA GLY A 316 5.71 -24.84 14.32
C GLY A 316 5.25 -26.09 15.09
N LEU A 317 4.19 -26.78 14.64
CA LEU A 317 3.74 -28.04 15.26
C LEU A 317 4.75 -29.18 15.17
N HIS A 318 5.77 -29.05 14.32
CA HIS A 318 6.69 -30.15 13.97
C HIS A 318 8.12 -29.91 14.45
N LEU A 319 8.48 -28.68 14.85
CA LEU A 319 9.73 -28.38 15.55
C LEU A 319 9.73 -28.86 17.01
N ASP A 320 8.56 -29.08 17.61
CA ASP A 320 8.44 -29.71 18.95
C ASP A 320 8.65 -31.24 18.92
N GLN A 321 8.84 -31.84 17.74
CA GLN A 321 9.05 -33.29 17.57
C GLN A 321 10.48 -33.67 17.15
N VAL A 322 11.42 -32.71 17.10
CA VAL A 322 12.85 -32.91 16.80
C VAL A 322 13.69 -32.54 18.02
#